data_AF-A0ABD2SE09-F1
#
_entry.id   AF-A0ABD2SE09-F1
#
_cell.length_a   1.000
_cell.length_b   1.000
_cell.length_c   1.000
_cell.angle_alpha   90.00
_cell.angle_beta   90.00
_cell.angle_gamma   90.00
#
_symmetry.space_group_name_H-M   'P 1'
#
loop_
_entity.id
_entity.type
_entity.pdbx_description
1 polymer ?
#
loop_
_entity_poly.entity_id
_entity_poly.type
_entity_poly.pdbx_seq_one_letter_code
_entity_poly.pdbx_strand_id
1 'polypeptide(L)'
;MTSLYNLNTLAIVAFALAFLVQVSLGDIACENLNEDSCAFAISSTGKRCVLEKHLRRSGEEVYICRTSEIEADKLKDWIETDECIGGCGVDRNSLNFMIAPAMPPF
;
A
#
# COMPACT_ATOMS: atom_id res chain seq x y z
N MET A 1 -45.31 -16.16 4.49
CA MET A 1 -44.70 -15.50 3.30
C MET A 1 -43.87 -14.27 3.68
N THR A 2 -44.26 -13.51 4.72
CA THR A 2 -43.53 -12.31 5.14
C THR A 2 -42.17 -12.56 5.83
N SER A 3 -42.07 -13.64 6.61
CA SER A 3 -40.81 -13.98 7.29
C SER A 3 -39.67 -14.41 6.34
N LEU A 4 -40.01 -14.99 5.18
CA LEU A 4 -39.03 -15.52 4.23
C LEU A 4 -38.42 -14.41 3.36
N TYR A 5 -39.20 -13.36 3.03
CA TYR A 5 -38.65 -12.20 2.29
C TYR A 5 -37.60 -11.48 3.13
N ASN A 6 -37.84 -11.29 4.42
CA ASN A 6 -36.90 -10.61 5.32
C ASN A 6 -35.59 -11.39 5.45
N LEU A 7 -35.67 -12.73 5.56
CA LEU A 7 -34.48 -13.58 5.64
C LEU A 7 -33.65 -13.52 4.36
N ASN A 8 -34.30 -13.54 3.19
CA ASN A 8 -33.63 -13.41 1.90
C ASN A 8 -32.99 -12.02 1.74
N THR A 9 -33.67 -10.94 2.14
CA THR A 9 -33.09 -9.58 2.09
C THR A 9 -31.86 -9.48 3.00
N LEU A 10 -31.92 -10.04 4.21
CA LEU A 10 -30.82 -10.01 5.17
C LEU A 10 -29.62 -10.85 4.68
N ALA A 11 -29.88 -11.99 4.04
CA ALA A 11 -28.86 -12.80 3.39
C ALA A 11 -28.17 -12.05 2.23
N ILE A 12 -28.93 -11.34 1.39
CA ILE A 12 -28.37 -10.55 0.29
C ILE A 12 -27.49 -9.41 0.81
N VAL A 13 -27.93 -8.70 1.85
CA VAL A 13 -27.15 -7.62 2.47
C VAL A 13 -25.86 -8.18 3.10
N ALA A 14 -25.95 -9.32 3.81
CA ALA A 14 -24.77 -9.98 4.37
C ALA A 14 -23.78 -10.44 3.27
N PHE A 15 -24.29 -10.95 2.15
CA PHE A 15 -23.47 -11.37 1.01
C PHE A 15 -22.78 -10.18 0.33
N ALA A 16 -23.51 -9.06 0.17
CA ALA A 16 -22.95 -7.82 -0.36
C ALA A 16 -21.85 -7.24 0.55
N LEU A 17 -22.05 -7.26 1.87
CA LEU A 17 -21.03 -6.86 2.85
C LEU A 17 -19.81 -7.79 2.82
N ALA A 18 -20.02 -9.10 2.67
CA ALA A 18 -18.92 -10.06 2.52
C ALA A 18 -18.08 -9.79 1.26
N PHE A 19 -18.71 -9.48 0.12
CA PHE A 19 -17.99 -9.08 -1.09
C PHE A 19 -17.21 -7.78 -0.92
N LEU A 20 -17.73 -6.79 -0.19
CA LEU A 20 -17.00 -5.56 0.13
C LEU A 20 -15.74 -5.84 0.97
N VAL A 21 -15.75 -6.86 1.82
CA VAL A 21 -14.59 -7.30 2.60
C VAL A 21 -13.59 -8.11 1.75
N GLN A 22 -14.05 -8.82 0.72
CA GLN A 22 -13.17 -9.59 -0.18
C GLN A 22 -12.34 -8.75 -1.16
N VAL A 23 -12.62 -7.45 -1.30
CA VAL A 23 -11.88 -6.57 -2.22
C VAL A 23 -10.44 -6.28 -1.75
N SER A 24 -10.07 -6.63 -0.50
CA SER A 24 -8.68 -6.50 -0.03
C SER A 24 -7.83 -7.76 -0.17
N LEU A 25 -8.35 -8.88 -0.70
CA LEU A 25 -7.55 -10.10 -0.99
C LEU A 25 -7.00 -10.07 -2.43
N GLY A 26 -6.40 -8.95 -2.82
CA GLY A 26 -5.58 -8.86 -4.03
C GLY A 26 -4.12 -9.14 -3.69
N ASP A 27 -3.44 -9.89 -4.55
CA ASP A 27 -1.98 -10.05 -4.50
C ASP A 27 -1.34 -8.65 -4.55
N ILE A 28 -0.72 -8.21 -3.45
CA ILE A 28 -0.13 -6.86 -3.40
C ILE A 28 1.20 -6.90 -4.16
N ALA A 29 1.20 -6.31 -5.35
CA ALA A 29 2.41 -5.97 -6.08
C ALA A 29 2.74 -4.50 -5.86
N CYS A 30 3.92 -4.18 -5.32
CA CYS A 30 4.33 -2.81 -5.01
C CYS A 30 4.26 -1.90 -6.24
N GLU A 31 4.57 -2.42 -7.42
CA GLU A 31 4.58 -1.69 -8.68
C GLU A 31 3.18 -1.23 -9.14
N ASN A 32 2.11 -1.81 -8.56
CA ASN A 32 0.72 -1.42 -8.83
C ASN A 32 0.17 -0.44 -7.78
N LEU A 33 0.93 -0.12 -6.74
CA LEU A 33 0.50 0.83 -5.70
C LEU A 33 0.71 2.27 -6.15
N ASN A 34 -0.17 3.15 -5.68
CA ASN A 34 0.00 4.59 -5.82
C ASN A 34 1.00 5.12 -4.78
N GLU A 35 1.44 6.37 -4.93
CA GLU A 35 2.41 7.01 -4.03
C GLU A 35 1.99 6.90 -2.55
N ASP A 36 0.73 7.20 -2.27
CA ASP A 36 0.17 7.27 -0.91
C ASP A 36 0.05 5.90 -0.22
N SER A 37 -0.10 4.82 -0.99
CA SER A 37 -0.23 3.45 -0.48
C SER A 37 1.06 2.64 -0.57
N CYS A 38 2.07 3.10 -1.30
CA CYS A 38 3.35 2.42 -1.46
C CYS A 38 4.16 2.42 -0.16
N ALA A 39 4.22 3.56 0.53
CA ALA A 39 5.00 3.67 1.75
C ALA A 39 4.46 2.73 2.83
N PHE A 40 5.37 1.98 3.46
CA PHE A 40 5.06 1.02 4.53
C PHE A 40 4.17 -0.17 4.12
N ALA A 41 3.96 -0.40 2.82
CA ALA A 41 3.28 -1.60 2.32
C ALA A 41 4.21 -2.81 2.26
N ILE A 42 3.60 -4.00 2.22
CA ILE A 42 4.25 -5.30 2.14
C ILE A 42 3.57 -6.10 1.04
N SER A 43 4.36 -6.52 0.07
CA SER A 43 3.90 -7.33 -1.05
C SER A 43 3.44 -8.71 -0.61
N SER A 44 2.76 -9.43 -1.50
CA SER A 44 2.40 -10.83 -1.31
C SER A 44 3.59 -11.77 -1.15
N THR A 45 4.72 -11.39 -1.75
CA THR A 45 6.00 -12.10 -1.58
C THR A 45 6.60 -11.89 -0.19
N GLY A 46 6.00 -11.03 0.64
CA GLY A 46 6.47 -10.71 1.99
C GLY A 46 7.63 -9.72 1.99
N LYS A 47 7.78 -8.94 0.92
CA LYS A 47 8.83 -7.94 0.80
C LYS A 47 8.25 -6.55 1.02
N ARG A 48 9.02 -5.66 1.65
CA ARG A 48 8.58 -4.27 1.87
C ARG A 48 8.57 -3.50 0.55
N CYS A 49 7.59 -2.65 0.36
CA CYS A 49 7.57 -1.70 -0.75
C CYS A 49 8.42 -0.47 -0.42
N VAL A 50 9.09 0.10 -1.42
CA VAL A 50 9.89 1.32 -1.31
C VAL A 50 9.45 2.33 -2.36
N LEU A 51 9.26 3.57 -1.92
CA LEU A 51 8.96 4.70 -2.78
C LEU A 51 10.26 5.39 -3.20
N GLU A 52 10.64 5.23 -4.46
CA GLU A 52 11.83 5.86 -5.03
C GLU A 52 11.47 7.20 -5.68
N LYS A 53 12.26 8.23 -5.40
CA LYS A 53 12.15 9.54 -6.05
C LYS A 53 13.14 9.63 -7.20
N HIS A 54 12.63 9.81 -8.42
CA HIS A 54 13.41 9.95 -9.64
C HIS A 54 13.29 11.36 -10.20
N LEU A 55 14.41 11.99 -10.55
CA LEU A 55 14.42 13.26 -11.26
C LEU A 55 14.52 13.00 -12.77
N ARG A 56 13.52 13.44 -13.52
CA ARG A 56 13.60 13.43 -14.98
C ARG A 56 14.57 14.50 -15.46
N ARG A 57 15.13 14.31 -16.66
CA ARG A 57 15.96 15.32 -17.33
C ARG A 57 15.25 16.67 -17.52
N SER A 58 13.92 16.70 -17.46
CA SER A 58 13.09 17.92 -17.48
C SER A 58 13.05 18.68 -16.15
N GLY A 59 13.63 18.13 -15.06
CA GLY A 59 13.51 18.67 -13.71
C GLY A 59 12.23 18.25 -12.97
N GLU A 60 11.40 17.41 -13.58
CA GLU A 60 10.18 16.86 -12.97
C GLU A 60 10.55 15.73 -11.98
N GLU A 61 10.01 15.82 -10.77
CA GLU A 61 10.12 14.77 -9.75
C GLU A 61 9.04 13.70 -10.01
N VAL A 62 9.46 12.44 -10.12
CA VAL A 62 8.56 11.30 -10.34
C VAL A 62 8.80 10.27 -9.27
N TYR A 63 7.71 9.84 -8.64
CA TYR A 63 7.73 8.79 -7.64
C TYR A 63 7.42 7.44 -8.29
N ILE A 64 8.22 6.43 -7.97
CA ILE A 64 8.06 5.07 -8.46
C ILE A 64 8.07 4.12 -7.27
N CYS A 65 7.00 3.34 -7.12
CA CYS A 65 6.95 2.29 -6.12
C CYS A 65 7.61 1.01 -6.64
N ARG A 66 8.47 0.40 -5.82
CA ARG A 66 9.14 -0.86 -6.13
C ARG A 66 9.15 -1.81 -4.94
N THR A 67 9.21 -3.09 -5.23
CA THR A 67 9.47 -4.11 -4.20
C THR A 67 10.94 -4.06 -3.78
N SER A 68 11.19 -3.86 -2.49
CA SER A 68 12.55 -3.89 -1.91
C SER A 68 13.00 -5.33 -1.66
N GLU A 69 14.31 -5.55 -1.47
CA GLU A 69 14.86 -6.86 -1.09
C GLU A 69 14.66 -7.19 0.40
N ILE A 70 14.14 -6.26 1.19
CA ILE A 70 13.93 -6.42 2.63
C ILE A 70 12.65 -7.23 2.87
N GLU A 71 12.82 -8.41 3.45
CA GLU A 71 11.70 -9.24 3.90
C GLU A 71 11.02 -8.62 5.14
N ALA A 72 9.70 -8.65 5.15
CA ALA A 72 8.89 -8.27 6.29
C ALA A 72 8.69 -9.48 7.21
N ASP A 73 8.78 -9.26 8.51
CA ASP A 73 8.60 -10.33 9.49
C ASP A 73 7.12 -10.72 9.58
N LYS A 74 6.80 -11.95 9.14
CA LYS A 74 5.49 -12.64 9.22
C LYS A 74 4.28 -11.96 8.55
N LEU A 75 4.45 -10.78 7.97
CA LEU A 75 3.39 -10.03 7.30
C LEU A 75 3.52 -10.17 5.78
N LYS A 76 2.38 -10.29 5.09
CA LYS A 76 2.22 -10.36 3.64
C LYS A 76 0.90 -9.69 3.28
N ASP A 77 0.83 -9.12 2.08
CA ASP A 77 -0.39 -8.48 1.58
C ASP A 77 -0.96 -7.44 2.55
N TRP A 78 -0.09 -6.56 3.03
CA TRP A 78 -0.43 -5.58 4.06
C TRP A 78 -0.10 -4.16 3.62
N ILE A 79 -1.07 -3.25 3.74
CA ILE A 79 -0.85 -1.81 3.60
C ILE A 79 -1.11 -1.20 4.97
N GLU A 80 -0.12 -0.49 5.48
CA GLU A 80 -0.21 0.11 6.80
C GLU A 80 -1.27 1.23 6.84
N THR A 81 -1.98 1.34 7.95
CA THR A 81 -3.03 2.34 8.15
C THR A 81 -2.48 3.70 8.58
N ASP A 82 -3.23 4.77 8.31
CA ASP A 82 -2.86 6.12 8.76
C ASP A 82 -2.75 6.22 10.28
N GLU A 83 -3.55 5.47 11.01
CA GLU A 83 -3.52 5.43 12.47
C GLU A 83 -2.21 4.84 13.00
N CYS A 84 -1.71 3.77 12.38
CA CYS A 84 -0.43 3.16 12.75
C CYS A 84 0.75 4.05 12.37
N ILE A 85 0.71 4.65 11.17
CA ILE A 85 1.73 5.60 10.68
C ILE A 85 1.79 6.84 11.58
N GLY A 86 0.63 7.43 11.89
CA GLY A 86 0.50 8.55 12.80
C GLY A 86 0.91 8.20 14.25
N GLY A 87 0.60 6.99 14.69
CA GLY A 87 1.06 6.45 15.98
C GLY A 87 2.59 6.30 16.07
N CYS A 88 3.25 6.00 14.95
CA CYS A 88 4.71 6.00 14.85
C CYS A 88 5.32 7.40 14.71
N GLY A 89 4.50 8.42 14.44
CA GLY A 89 4.95 9.80 14.22
C GLY A 89 5.73 9.99 12.91
N VAL A 90 5.51 9.11 11.93
CA VAL A 90 6.14 9.19 10.61
C VAL A 90 5.11 9.59 9.56
N ASP A 91 5.55 10.22 8.47
CA ASP A 91 4.67 10.65 7.38
C ASP A 91 4.79 9.69 6.18
N ARG A 92 3.71 9.52 5.39
CA ARG A 92 3.70 8.64 4.21
C ARG A 92 4.67 9.11 3.11
N ASN A 93 4.90 10.41 3.01
CA ASN A 93 5.90 11.02 2.14
C ASN A 93 7.27 11.13 2.83
N SER A 94 7.49 10.45 3.95
CA SER A 94 8.83 10.20 4.49
C SER A 94 9.55 9.25 3.53
N LEU A 95 10.01 9.81 2.42
CA LEU A 95 10.95 9.14 1.53
C LEU A 95 12.14 8.75 2.38
N ASN A 96 12.51 7.46 2.35
CA ASN A 96 13.79 7.04 2.87
C ASN A 96 14.87 7.75 2.03
N PHE A 97 15.27 8.92 2.47
CA PHE A 97 16.44 9.64 2.01
C PHE A 97 17.66 8.78 2.39
N MET A 98 17.98 7.80 1.55
CA MET A 98 19.38 7.40 1.43
C MET A 98 20.08 8.50 0.65
N ILE A 99 20.87 9.26 1.39
CA ILE A 99 21.77 10.30 0.89
C ILE A 99 22.64 9.69 -0.21
N ALA A 100 22.40 10.05 -1.47
CA ALA A 100 23.49 10.21 -2.41
C ALA A 100 23.64 11.72 -2.59
N PRO A 101 24.64 12.38 -1.97
CA PRO A 101 24.96 13.73 -2.38
C PRO A 101 25.50 13.61 -3.80
N ALA A 102 24.73 14.11 -4.77
CA ALA A 102 25.26 14.43 -6.08
C ALA A 102 26.34 15.49 -5.87
N MET A 103 27.59 15.06 -5.81
CA MET A 103 28.75 15.94 -5.91
C MET A 103 28.99 16.16 -7.41
N PRO A 104 28.71 17.37 -7.97
CA PRO A 104 29.15 17.68 -9.31
C PRO A 104 30.68 17.84 -9.32
N PRO A 105 31.41 17.28 -10.30
CA PRO A 105 32.82 17.59 -10.48
C PRO A 105 32.94 18.99 -11.11
N PHE A 106 33.51 19.93 -10.35
CA PHE A 106 34.22 21.09 -10.88
C PHE A 106 35.63 21.07 -10.32
#